data_AF-A0A0Q6PDU7-F1
#
_entry.id   AF-A0A0Q6PDU7-F1
#
_cell.length_a   1.000
_cell.length_b   1.000
_cell.length_c   1.000
_cell.angle_alpha   90.00
_cell.angle_beta   90.00
_cell.angle_gamma   90.00
#
_symmetry.space_group_name_H-M   'P 1'
#
loop_
_entity.id
_entity.type
_entity.pdbx_description
1 polymer ?
#
loop_
_entity_poly.entity_id
_entity_poly.type
_entity_poly.pdbx_seq_one_letter_code
_entity_poly.pdbx_strand_id
1 'polypeptide(L)'
;MPVAVDALIKELLATGSMNEETTADLNRWQAEFAGGTLHADDAAYIEALHAKLSGAPLPEVEAAPAAEPARIDGLTIEDWRDRALRAEGELAALKDSVSTTSA
;
A
#
# COMPACT_ATOMS: atom_id res chain seq x y z
N MET A 1 8.47 0.96 -24.10
CA MET A 1 9.83 1.07 -23.52
C MET A 1 9.63 1.70 -22.17
N PRO A 2 9.91 1.04 -21.04
CA PRO A 2 9.82 1.69 -19.74
C PRO A 2 10.77 2.89 -19.74
N VAL A 3 10.28 4.06 -19.33
CA VAL A 3 11.13 5.24 -19.17
C VAL A 3 12.09 4.94 -18.04
N ALA A 4 13.39 5.09 -18.27
CA ALA A 4 14.38 4.77 -17.24
C ALA A 4 14.18 5.73 -16.06
N VAL A 5 13.97 5.21 -14.84
CA VAL A 5 13.80 5.99 -13.61
C VAL A 5 14.91 7.04 -13.44
N ASP A 6 16.15 6.69 -13.82
CA ASP A 6 17.29 7.63 -13.86
C ASP A 6 17.06 8.86 -14.74
N ALA A 7 16.38 8.72 -15.88
CA ALA A 7 16.04 9.86 -16.75
C ALA A 7 15.00 10.78 -16.08
N LEU A 8 14.01 10.20 -15.41
CA LEU A 8 12.99 10.95 -14.67
C LEU A 8 13.60 11.75 -13.52
N ILE A 9 14.50 11.13 -12.75
CA ILE A 9 15.23 11.82 -11.66
C ILE A 9 16.04 13.00 -12.22
N LYS A 10 16.75 12.81 -13.34
CA LYS A 10 17.53 13.88 -13.97
C LYS A 10 16.65 15.04 -14.43
N GLU A 11 15.48 14.76 -14.99
CA GLU A 11 14.53 15.79 -15.39
C GLU A 11 13.93 16.53 -14.20
N LEU A 12 13.60 15.82 -13.11
CA LEU A 12 13.13 16.41 -11.86
C LEU A 12 14.17 17.36 -11.25
N LEU A 13 15.44 16.92 -11.18
CA LEU A 13 16.55 17.74 -10.69
C LEU A 13 16.81 18.95 -11.60
N ALA A 14 16.69 18.79 -12.93
CA ALA A 14 16.87 19.87 -13.89
C ALA A 14 15.76 20.93 -13.84
N THR A 15 14.55 20.55 -13.42
CA THR A 15 13.41 21.47 -13.28
C THR A 15 13.64 22.47 -12.14
N GLY A 16 14.44 22.12 -11.12
CA GLY A 16 14.90 23.04 -10.07
C GLY A 16 13.80 23.61 -9.16
N SER A 17 12.56 23.10 -9.25
CA SER A 17 11.39 23.58 -8.49
C SER A 17 11.20 22.89 -7.13
N MET A 18 12.16 22.08 -6.69
CA MET A 18 12.02 21.18 -5.54
C MET A 18 12.68 21.74 -4.29
N ASN A 19 12.18 21.38 -3.10
CA ASN A 19 12.85 21.71 -1.85
C ASN A 19 14.18 20.95 -1.72
N GLU A 20 15.06 21.43 -0.84
CA GLU A 20 16.37 20.83 -0.60
C GLU A 20 16.26 19.37 -0.14
N GLU A 21 15.23 19.05 0.65
CA GLU A 21 14.94 17.69 1.12
C GLU A 21 14.60 16.73 -0.03
N THR A 22 13.65 17.08 -0.90
CA THR A 22 13.30 16.23 -2.06
C THR A 22 14.47 16.13 -3.03
N THR A 23 15.26 17.18 -3.17
CA THR A 23 16.49 17.14 -3.97
C THR A 23 17.49 16.14 -3.41
N ALA A 24 17.68 16.10 -2.09
CA ALA A 24 18.54 15.13 -1.44
C ALA A 24 18.01 13.69 -1.60
N ASP A 25 16.71 13.47 -1.44
CA ASP A 25 16.08 12.16 -1.65
C ASP A 25 16.22 11.68 -3.10
N LEU A 26 16.02 12.55 -4.09
CA LEU A 26 16.22 12.21 -5.49
C LEU A 26 17.66 11.80 -5.81
N ASN A 27 18.66 12.48 -5.23
CA ASN A 27 20.06 12.08 -5.37
C ASN A 27 20.32 10.72 -4.70
N ARG A 28 19.70 10.45 -3.55
CA ARG A 28 19.78 9.14 -2.88
C ARG A 28 19.18 8.03 -3.74
N TRP A 29 17.96 8.22 -4.23
CA TRP A 29 17.28 7.26 -5.10
C TRP A 29 18.01 7.04 -6.43
N GLN A 30 18.69 8.05 -6.97
CA GLN A 30 19.55 7.87 -8.15
C GLN A 30 20.70 6.90 -7.88
N ALA A 31 21.37 7.05 -6.72
CA ALA A 31 22.43 6.14 -6.31
C ALA A 31 21.90 4.72 -6.04
N GLU A 32 20.74 4.60 -5.40
CA GLU A 32 20.07 3.32 -5.16
C GLU A 32 19.64 2.64 -6.47
N PHE A 33 19.16 3.39 -7.45
CA PHE A 33 18.82 2.86 -8.77
C PHE A 33 20.07 2.35 -9.50
N ALA A 34 21.17 3.11 -9.48
CA ALA A 34 22.45 2.67 -10.04
C ALA A 34 23.03 1.44 -9.34
N GLY A 35 22.78 1.30 -8.03
CA GLY A 35 23.13 0.13 -7.23
C GLY A 35 22.18 -1.05 -7.38
N GLY A 36 21.04 -0.88 -8.08
CA GLY A 36 20.00 -1.91 -8.20
C GLY A 36 19.26 -2.20 -6.89
N THR A 37 19.30 -1.28 -5.92
CA THR A 37 18.69 -1.42 -4.58
C THR A 37 17.46 -0.55 -4.38
N LEU A 38 17.03 0.21 -5.40
CA LEU A 38 15.85 1.06 -5.32
C LEU A 38 14.57 0.23 -5.11
N HIS A 39 13.74 0.64 -4.16
CA HIS A 39 12.46 -0.01 -3.91
C HIS A 39 11.46 0.27 -5.04
N ALA A 40 10.56 -0.68 -5.32
CA ALA A 40 9.54 -0.53 -6.36
C ALA A 40 8.60 0.66 -6.08
N ASP A 41 8.26 0.88 -4.81
CA ASP A 41 7.40 2.00 -4.40
C ASP A 41 8.09 3.36 -4.61
N ASP A 42 9.41 3.44 -4.41
CA ASP A 42 10.18 4.67 -4.65
C ASP A 42 10.24 4.98 -6.15
N ALA A 43 10.42 3.95 -6.98
CA ALA A 43 10.36 4.09 -8.44
C ALA A 43 8.98 4.61 -8.91
N ALA A 44 7.90 4.06 -8.36
CA ALA A 44 6.54 4.51 -8.65
C ALA A 44 6.29 5.96 -8.18
N TYR A 45 6.84 6.34 -7.02
CA TYR A 45 6.75 7.71 -6.52
C TYR A 45 7.45 8.71 -7.45
N ILE A 46 8.64 8.38 -7.95
CA ILE A 46 9.40 9.22 -8.89
C ILE A 46 8.62 9.43 -10.19
N GLU A 47 8.02 8.38 -10.74
CA GLU A 47 7.16 8.45 -11.93
C GLU A 47 5.95 9.36 -11.69
N ALA A 48 5.26 9.19 -10.56
CA ALA A 48 4.11 10.02 -10.21
C ALA A 48 4.49 11.50 -10.00
N LEU A 49 5.63 11.75 -9.36
CA LEU A 49 6.14 13.09 -9.12
C LEU A 49 6.52 13.80 -10.42
N HIS A 50 7.17 13.08 -11.35
CA HIS A 50 7.51 13.59 -12.67
C HIS A 50 6.27 13.92 -13.50
N ALA A 51 5.27 13.04 -13.54
CA ALA A 51 4.02 13.28 -14.27
C ALA A 51 3.25 14.49 -13.70
N LYS A 52 3.23 14.65 -12.36
CA LYS A 52 2.62 15.81 -11.70
C LYS A 52 3.27 17.14 -12.11
N LEU A 53 4.59 17.16 -12.27
CA LEU A 53 5.34 18.38 -12.59
C LEU A 53 5.38 18.70 -14.09
N SER A 54 5.45 17.67 -14.94
CA SER A 54 5.44 17.83 -16.40
C SER A 54 4.04 18.06 -16.98
N GLY A 55 2.98 17.88 -16.18
CA GLY A 55 1.60 17.88 -16.65
C GLY A 55 1.30 16.73 -17.60
N ALA A 56 2.19 15.72 -17.66
CA ALA A 56 1.95 14.51 -18.41
C ALA A 56 0.78 13.75 -17.76
N PRO A 57 -0.05 13.06 -18.56
CA PRO A 57 -1.01 12.13 -17.99
C PRO A 57 -0.23 11.14 -17.13
N LEU A 58 -0.51 11.13 -15.83
CA LEU A 58 -0.04 10.08 -14.93
C LEU A 58 -0.33 8.76 -15.63
N PRO A 59 0.64 7.82 -15.71
CA PRO A 59 0.26 6.46 -16.05
C PRO A 59 -0.86 6.09 -15.10
N GLU A 60 -2.01 5.68 -15.64
CA GLU A 60 -3.05 5.09 -14.81
C GLU A 60 -2.32 4.01 -14.02
N VAL A 61 -2.17 4.24 -12.72
CA VAL A 61 -1.74 3.19 -11.81
C VAL A 61 -2.85 2.19 -12.00
N GLU A 62 -2.58 1.19 -12.82
CA GLU A 62 -3.48 0.09 -13.10
C GLU A 62 -3.71 -0.51 -11.73
N ALA A 63 -4.83 -0.10 -11.12
CA ALA A 63 -5.13 -0.41 -9.75
C ALA A 63 -5.01 -1.92 -9.68
N ALA A 64 -3.98 -2.38 -8.96
CA ALA A 64 -3.67 -3.80 -8.91
C ALA A 64 -5.02 -4.51 -8.65
N PRO A 65 -5.41 -5.46 -9.52
CA PRO A 65 -6.75 -6.04 -9.46
C PRO A 65 -6.99 -6.42 -8.02
N ALA A 66 -8.08 -5.90 -7.44
CA ALA A 66 -8.35 -5.98 -6.01
C ALA A 66 -7.99 -7.38 -5.52
N ALA A 67 -6.89 -7.47 -4.75
CA ALA A 67 -6.35 -8.76 -4.38
C ALA A 67 -7.46 -9.56 -3.72
N GLU A 68 -7.65 -10.82 -4.16
CA GLU A 68 -8.66 -11.67 -3.54
C GLU A 68 -8.47 -11.64 -2.03
N PRO A 69 -9.56 -11.51 -1.24
CA PRO A 69 -9.47 -11.41 0.20
C PRO A 69 -8.67 -12.61 0.72
N ALA A 70 -7.63 -12.33 1.50
CA ALA A 70 -6.77 -13.35 2.06
C ALA A 70 -7.63 -14.33 2.88
N ARG A 71 -7.50 -15.62 2.57
CA ARG A 71 -8.26 -16.69 3.23
C ARG A 71 -7.37 -17.38 4.26
N ILE A 72 -7.85 -17.44 5.50
CA ILE A 72 -7.23 -18.21 6.59
C ILE A 72 -8.12 -19.43 6.81
N ASP A 73 -7.56 -20.62 6.59
CA ASP A 73 -8.30 -21.90 6.63
C ASP A 73 -9.58 -21.92 5.76
N GLY A 74 -9.50 -21.27 4.60
CA GLY A 74 -10.59 -21.20 3.62
C GLY A 74 -11.66 -20.13 3.93
N LEU A 75 -11.51 -19.36 5.02
CA LEU A 75 -12.43 -18.29 5.40
C LEU A 75 -11.78 -16.92 5.29
N THR A 76 -12.56 -15.91 4.92
CA THR A 76 -12.12 -14.50 4.94
C THR A 76 -12.07 -13.95 6.37
N ILE A 77 -11.47 -12.77 6.55
CA ILE A 77 -11.45 -12.09 7.85
C ILE A 77 -12.87 -11.77 8.31
N GLU A 78 -13.74 -11.36 7.38
CA GLU A 78 -15.16 -11.08 7.61
C GLU A 78 -15.89 -12.34 8.10
N ASP A 79 -15.66 -13.49 7.46
CA ASP A 79 -16.25 -14.77 7.89
C ASP A 79 -15.80 -15.16 9.31
N TRP A 80 -14.52 -14.97 9.62
CA TRP A 80 -13.97 -15.21 10.96
C TRP A 80 -14.58 -14.30 12.01
N ARG A 81 -14.78 -13.02 11.69
CA ARG A 81 -15.45 -12.05 12.57
C ARG A 81 -16.88 -12.46 12.85
N ASP A 82 -17.64 -12.83 11.82
CA ASP A 82 -19.05 -13.21 11.98
C ASP A 82 -19.18 -14.52 12.79
N ARG A 83 -18.25 -15.45 12.63
CA ARG A 83 -18.15 -16.66 13.46
C ARG A 83 -17.85 -16.32 14.92
N ALA A 84 -16.91 -15.41 15.18
CA ALA A 84 -16.56 -14.99 16.53
C ALA A 84 -17.77 -14.34 17.23
N LEU A 85 -18.45 -13.41 16.57
CA LEU A 85 -19.64 -12.74 17.11
C LEU A 85 -20.77 -13.73 17.44
N ARG A 86 -20.99 -14.74 16.59
CA ARG A 86 -21.98 -15.79 16.87
C ARG A 86 -21.59 -16.61 18.10
N ALA A 87 -20.33 -17.04 18.18
CA ALA A 87 -19.83 -17.82 19.32
C ALA A 87 -19.91 -17.03 20.64
N GLU A 88 -19.63 -15.74 20.60
CA GLU A 88 -19.78 -14.85 21.76
C GLU A 88 -21.25 -14.73 22.21
N GLY A 89 -22.17 -14.61 21.25
CA GLY A 89 -23.62 -14.60 21.54
C GLY A 89 -24.13 -15.91 22.15
N GLU A 90 -23.71 -17.05 21.61
CA GLU A 90 -24.05 -18.38 22.16
C GLU A 90 -23.50 -18.55 23.58
N LEU A 91 -22.27 -18.08 23.84
CA LEU A 91 -21.65 -18.12 25.15
C LEU A 91 -22.38 -17.24 26.17
N ALA A 92 -22.84 -16.05 25.76
CA ALA A 92 -23.67 -15.19 26.60
C ALA A 92 -25.00 -15.87 26.97
N ALA A 93 -25.71 -16.42 25.99
CA ALA A 93 -26.97 -17.13 26.22
C ALA A 93 -26.81 -18.35 27.14
N LEU A 94 -25.70 -19.10 27.00
CA LEU A 94 -25.40 -20.23 27.88
C LEU A 94 -25.13 -19.77 29.31
N LYS A 95 -24.36 -18.69 29.50
CA LYS A 95 -24.10 -18.11 30.84
C LYS A 95 -25.40 -17.68 31.54
N ASP A 96 -26.30 -17.04 30.81
CA ASP A 96 -27.60 -16.62 31.35
C ASP A 96 -28.46 -17.82 31.75
N SER A 97 -28.46 -18.87 30.93
CA SER A 97 -29.19 -20.12 31.19
C SER A 97 -28.67 -20.86 32.43
N VAL A 98 -27.33 -20.95 32.59
CA VAL A 98 -26.69 -21.57 33.76
C VAL A 98 -26.97 -20.77 35.03
N SER A 99 -26.91 -19.44 34.95
CA SER A 99 -27.20 -18.55 36.07
C SER A 99 -28.67 -18.64 36.52
N THR A 100 -29.59 -18.78 35.56
CA THR A 100 -31.04 -18.94 35.84
C THR A 100 -31.39 -20.31 36.41
N THR A 101 -30.65 -21.36 36.05
CA THR A 101 -30.88 -22.73 36.55
C THR A 101 -30.33 -22.96 37.96
N SER A 102 -29.38 -22.13 38.41
CA SER A 102 -28.70 -22.28 39.71
C SER A 102 -29.27 -21.39 40.83
N ALA A 103 -30.37 -20.68 40.57
CA ALA A 103 -31.10 -19.81 41.51
C ALA A 103 -32.44 -20.45 41.90
#